data_AF-A0A964IWC0-F1
#
_entry.id   AF-A0A964IWC0-F1
#
_cell.length_a   1.000
_cell.length_b   1.000
_cell.length_c   1.000
_cell.angle_alpha   90.00
_cell.angle_beta   90.00
_cell.angle_gamma   90.00
#
_symmetry.space_group_name_H-M   'P 1'
#
loop_
_entity.id
_entity.type
_entity.pdbx_description
1 polymer ?
#
loop_
_entity_poly.entity_id
_entity_poly.type
_entity_poly.pdbx_seq_one_letter_code
_entity_poly.pdbx_strand_id
1 'polypeptide(L)'
;MHRIWIALGALAGIFGVGMMAVATHEFGLRLAPAASGLVHTAVQMQMWHALALLLCGIRTERGGRGHWAAACFALGILGFCGGLYLRALGLPRLPGLVPLGGILLMLGWLLLALSALNRR
;
A
#
# COMPACT_ATOMS: atom_id res chain seq x y z
N MET A 1 -3.96 16.14 12.27
CA MET A 1 -3.39 16.04 10.91
C MET A 1 -1.90 15.69 10.98
N HIS A 2 -1.53 14.53 10.44
CA HIS A 2 -0.13 14.09 10.32
C HIS A 2 0.30 14.20 8.86
N ARG A 3 1.01 15.28 8.51
CA ARG A 3 1.41 15.60 7.14
C ARG A 3 2.22 14.48 6.48
N ILE A 4 3.01 13.73 7.25
CA ILE A 4 3.81 12.62 6.73
C ILE A 4 2.93 11.49 6.17
N TRP A 5 1.82 11.15 6.83
CA TRP A 5 0.91 10.11 6.34
C TRP A 5 0.15 10.56 5.10
N ILE A 6 -0.22 11.83 5.04
CA ILE A 6 -0.81 12.42 3.83
C ILE A 6 0.19 12.35 2.67
N ALA A 7 1.45 12.75 2.90
CA ALA A 7 2.49 12.69 1.87
C ALA A 7 2.74 11.26 1.39
N LEU A 8 2.86 10.29 2.30
CA LEU A 8 3.06 8.89 1.94
C LEU A 8 1.85 8.30 1.20
N GLY A 9 0.62 8.64 1.60
CA GLY A 9 -0.59 8.25 0.88
C GLY A 9 -0.63 8.82 -0.54
N ALA A 10 -0.26 10.09 -0.71
CA ALA A 10 -0.18 10.73 -2.02
C ALA A 10 0.92 10.12 -2.91
N LEU A 11 2.09 9.83 -2.33
CA LEU A 11 3.19 9.15 -3.03
C LEU A 11 2.82 7.72 -3.45
N ALA A 12 2.11 6.99 -2.59
CA ALA A 12 1.55 5.69 -2.97
C ALA A 12 0.49 5.83 -4.08
N GLY A 13 -0.34 6.87 -4.04
CA GLY A 13 -1.32 7.16 -5.09
C GLY A 13 -0.67 7.41 -6.45
N ILE A 14 0.28 8.35 -6.54
CA ILE A 14 0.97 8.66 -7.80
C ILE A 14 1.74 7.45 -8.35
N PHE A 15 2.40 6.67 -7.47
CA PHE A 15 3.08 5.45 -7.90
C PHE A 15 2.09 4.41 -8.44
N GLY A 16 0.91 4.28 -7.81
CA GLY A 16 -0.10 3.30 -8.22
C GLY A 16 -0.69 3.63 -9.58
N VAL A 17 -1.02 4.91 -9.81
CA VAL A 17 -1.47 5.40 -11.12
C VAL A 17 -0.40 5.18 -12.19
N GLY A 18 0.87 5.48 -11.88
CA GLY A 18 1.98 5.25 -12.81
C GLY A 18 2.16 3.77 -13.17
N MET A 19 2.15 2.88 -12.19
CA MET A 19 2.26 1.44 -12.43
C MET A 19 1.05 0.88 -13.19
N MET A 20 -0.15 1.43 -12.96
CA MET A 20 -1.34 1.04 -13.72
C MET A 20 -1.23 1.44 -15.20
N ALA A 21 -0.71 2.63 -15.47
CA ALA A 21 -0.47 3.08 -16.84
C ALA A 21 0.52 2.15 -17.55
N VAL A 22 1.63 1.79 -16.89
CA VAL A 22 2.63 0.85 -17.43
C VAL A 22 2.02 -0.53 -17.71
N ALA A 23 1.13 -1.04 -16.85
CA ALA A 23 0.53 -2.36 -17.03
C ALA A 23 -0.55 -2.42 -18.13
N THR A 24 -1.21 -1.29 -18.41
CA THR A 24 -2.35 -1.23 -19.36
C THR A 24 -1.96 -0.73 -20.75
N HIS A 25 -0.86 0.02 -20.86
CA HIS A 25 -0.39 0.58 -22.12
C HIS A 25 0.82 -0.21 -22.64
N GLU A 26 0.98 -0.30 -23.96
CA GLU A 26 2.15 -0.95 -24.61
C GLU A 26 3.43 -0.11 -24.49
N PHE A 27 3.82 0.29 -23.27
CA PHE A 27 5.07 0.99 -23.01
C PHE A 27 6.28 0.05 -23.09
N GLY A 28 6.48 -0.65 -24.21
CA GLY A 28 7.67 -1.45 -24.53
C GLY A 28 7.96 -2.68 -23.63
N LEU A 29 7.51 -2.68 -22.37
CA LEU A 29 7.48 -3.82 -21.47
C LEU A 29 6.24 -4.65 -21.81
N ARG A 30 6.36 -5.52 -22.81
CA ARG A 30 5.41 -6.63 -22.96
C ARG A 30 5.59 -7.59 -21.79
N LEU A 31 4.97 -7.26 -20.66
CA LEU A 31 4.90 -8.15 -19.51
C LEU A 31 4.16 -9.42 -19.93
N ALA A 32 4.72 -10.57 -19.57
CA ALA A 32 3.98 -11.82 -19.69
C ALA A 32 2.64 -11.70 -18.92
N PRO A 33 1.55 -12.37 -19.36
CA PRO A 33 0.24 -12.26 -18.71
C PRO A 33 0.27 -12.46 -17.18
N ALA A 34 1.11 -13.39 -16.70
CA ALA A 34 1.33 -13.63 -15.28
C ALA A 34 1.93 -12.42 -14.54
N ALA A 35 2.87 -11.71 -15.16
CA ALA A 35 3.47 -10.50 -14.59
C ALA A 35 2.48 -9.33 -14.58
N SER A 36 1.67 -9.17 -15.62
CA SER A 36 0.60 -8.16 -15.65
C SER A 36 -0.41 -8.39 -14.52
N GLY A 37 -0.86 -9.64 -14.29
CA GLY A 37 -1.75 -9.97 -13.17
C GLY A 37 -1.18 -9.61 -11.79
N LEU A 38 0.12 -9.78 -11.58
CA LEU A 38 0.79 -9.35 -10.34
C LEU A 38 0.78 -7.83 -10.18
N VAL A 39 1.07 -7.07 -11.24
CA VAL A 39 1.04 -5.60 -11.20
C VAL A 39 -0.38 -5.10 -10.92
N HIS A 40 -1.40 -5.64 -11.59
CA HIS A 40 -2.81 -5.30 -11.34
C HIS A 40 -3.20 -5.55 -9.87
N THR A 41 -2.80 -6.69 -9.31
CA THR A 41 -3.07 -7.02 -7.91
C THR A 41 -2.37 -6.05 -6.95
N ALA A 42 -1.10 -5.75 -7.22
CA ALA A 42 -0.31 -4.82 -6.44
C ALA A 42 -0.89 -3.41 -6.46
N VAL A 43 -1.28 -2.89 -7.63
CA VAL A 43 -1.89 -1.57 -7.78
C VAL A 43 -3.23 -1.49 -7.04
N GLN A 44 -4.11 -2.48 -7.20
CA GLN A 44 -5.41 -2.48 -6.51
C GLN A 44 -5.22 -2.41 -4.99
N MET A 45 -4.35 -3.26 -4.45
CA MET A 45 -4.05 -3.25 -3.02
C MET A 45 -3.40 -1.91 -2.63
N GLN A 46 -2.43 -1.41 -3.38
CA GLN A 46 -1.78 -0.14 -3.07
C GLN A 46 -2.77 1.03 -3.01
N MET A 47 -3.69 1.13 -3.97
CA MET A 47 -4.64 2.24 -4.05
C MET A 47 -5.63 2.25 -2.88
N TRP A 48 -6.18 1.09 -2.50
CA TRP A 48 -7.07 1.01 -1.33
C TRP A 48 -6.38 1.46 -0.05
N HIS A 49 -5.13 1.03 0.15
CA HIS A 49 -4.38 1.35 1.37
C HIS A 49 -3.77 2.75 1.32
N ALA A 50 -3.50 3.32 0.14
CA ALA A 50 -3.12 4.72 -0.02
C ALA A 50 -4.26 5.65 0.42
N LEU A 51 -5.50 5.35 0.02
CA LEU A 51 -6.68 6.10 0.48
C LEU A 51 -6.88 5.97 2.00
N ALA A 52 -6.72 4.77 2.55
CA ALA A 52 -6.76 4.57 3.99
C ALA A 52 -5.67 5.39 4.72
N LEU A 53 -4.46 5.44 4.16
CA LEU A 53 -3.33 6.20 4.71
C LEU A 53 -3.58 7.72 4.67
N LEU A 54 -4.17 8.25 3.59
CA LEU A 54 -4.63 9.64 3.51
C LEU A 54 -5.67 9.94 4.58
N LEU A 55 -6.66 9.04 4.74
CA LEU A 55 -7.72 9.17 5.75
C LEU A 55 -7.13 9.21 7.17
N CYS A 56 -6.17 8.33 7.46
CA CYS A 56 -5.43 8.35 8.72
C CYS A 56 -4.71 9.69 8.90
N GLY A 57 -4.00 10.18 7.89
CA GLY A 57 -3.30 11.48 7.94
C GLY A 57 -4.21 12.67 8.26
N ILE A 58 -5.44 12.67 7.74
CA ILE A 58 -6.44 13.72 7.98
C ILE A 58 -7.04 13.61 9.38
N ARG A 59 -7.57 12.44 9.75
CA ARG A 59 -8.43 12.25 10.93
C ARG A 59 -7.72 11.89 12.21
N THR A 60 -6.46 11.44 12.17
CA THR A 60 -5.82 10.91 13.37
C THR A 60 -5.16 12.00 14.21
N GLU A 61 -5.41 11.89 15.51
CA GLU A 61 -4.75 12.69 16.54
C GLU A 61 -3.30 12.23 16.73
N ARG A 62 -2.47 13.11 17.30
CA ARG A 62 -1.07 12.76 17.62
C ARG A 62 -1.02 11.68 18.69
N GLY A 63 -0.30 10.60 18.43
CA GLY A 63 -0.01 9.53 19.40
C GLY A 63 -1.12 8.47 19.59
N GLY A 64 -2.25 8.56 18.87
CA GLY A 64 -3.34 7.58 18.96
C GLY A 64 -3.14 6.33 18.09
N ARG A 65 -4.02 5.33 18.26
CA ARG A 65 -4.03 4.07 17.48
C ARG A 65 -4.02 4.29 15.96
N GLY A 66 -4.61 5.39 15.49
CA GLY A 66 -4.59 5.79 14.09
C GLY A 66 -3.19 6.07 13.52
N HIS A 67 -2.21 6.47 14.34
CA HIS A 67 -0.82 6.60 13.90
C HIS A 67 -0.20 5.22 13.60
N TRP A 68 -0.48 4.24 14.45
CA TRP A 68 -0.03 2.86 14.23
C TRP A 68 -0.74 2.21 13.03
N ALA A 69 -2.03 2.48 12.83
CA ALA A 69 -2.75 2.08 11.62
C ALA A 69 -2.07 2.61 10.36
N ALA A 70 -1.70 3.90 10.35
CA ALA A 70 -0.99 4.52 9.24
C ALA A 70 0.39 3.87 8.99
N ALA A 71 1.17 3.62 10.04
CA ALA A 71 2.46 2.93 9.92
C ALA A 71 2.30 1.52 9.33
N CYS A 72 1.31 0.76 9.80
CA CYS A 72 0.99 -0.57 9.28
C CYS A 72 0.61 -0.53 7.79
N PHE A 73 -0.20 0.44 7.35
CA PHE A 73 -0.51 0.61 5.93
C PHE A 73 0.72 0.98 5.11
N ALA A 74 1.54 1.94 5.56
CA ALA A 74 2.73 2.36 4.83
C ALA A 74 3.72 1.20 4.65
N LEU A 75 4.06 0.48 5.73
CA LEU A 75 4.96 -0.67 5.68
C LEU A 75 4.34 -1.86 4.91
N GLY A 76 3.03 -2.08 5.07
CA GLY A 76 2.30 -3.11 4.36
C GLY A 76 2.26 -2.88 2.85
N ILE A 77 2.10 -1.63 2.39
CA ILE A 77 2.19 -1.26 0.98
C ILE A 77 3.58 -1.60 0.44
N LEU A 78 4.65 -1.18 1.14
CA LEU A 78 6.03 -1.45 0.72
C LEU A 78 6.32 -2.95 0.65
N GLY A 79 5.91 -3.73 1.66
CA GLY A 79 6.16 -5.17 1.70
C GLY A 79 5.31 -5.97 0.71
N PHE A 80 4.00 -5.74 0.70
CA PHE A 80 3.07 -6.49 -0.14
C PHE A 80 3.16 -6.04 -1.61
N CYS A 81 2.89 -4.76 -1.88
CA CYS A 81 2.83 -4.24 -3.24
C CYS A 81 4.21 -4.18 -3.87
N GLY A 82 5.21 -3.68 -3.12
CA GLY A 82 6.61 -3.70 -3.54
C GLY A 82 7.10 -5.12 -3.87
N GLY A 83 6.80 -6.11 -3.04
CA GLY A 83 7.16 -7.50 -3.30
C GLY A 83 6.50 -8.09 -4.56
N LEU A 84 5.26 -7.72 -4.86
CA LEU A 84 4.58 -8.12 -6.09
C LEU A 84 5.17 -7.43 -7.33
N TYR A 85 5.53 -6.14 -7.26
CA TYR A 85 6.21 -5.46 -8.36
C TYR A 85 7.59 -6.06 -8.65
N LEU A 86 8.39 -6.34 -7.61
CA LEU A 86 9.67 -7.03 -7.77
C LEU A 86 9.50 -8.39 -8.47
N ARG A 87 8.46 -9.14 -8.07
CA ARG A 87 8.13 -10.43 -8.71
C ARG A 87 7.73 -10.26 -10.17
N ALA A 88 6.91 -9.26 -10.50
CA ALA A 88 6.46 -8.97 -11.86
C ALA A 88 7.61 -8.55 -12.78
N LEU A 89 8.59 -7.80 -12.25
CA LEU A 89 9.77 -7.33 -12.98
C LEU A 89 10.92 -8.34 -13.04
N GLY A 90 10.75 -9.54 -12.45
CA GLY A 90 11.82 -10.55 -12.41
C GLY A 90 13.01 -10.18 -11.53
N LEU A 91 12.86 -9.20 -10.63
CA LEU A 91 13.90 -8.72 -9.74
C LEU A 91 14.09 -9.64 -8.52
N PRO A 92 15.24 -9.56 -7.82
CA PRO A 92 15.50 -10.34 -6.60
C PRO A 92 14.38 -10.19 -5.57
N ARG A 93 13.97 -11.32 -4.99
CA ARG A 93 12.84 -11.40 -4.07
C ARG A 93 13.34 -11.59 -2.65
N LEU A 94 12.68 -10.96 -1.69
CA LEU A 94 12.83 -11.30 -0.27
C LEU A 94 11.75 -12.33 0.10
N PRO A 95 12.12 -13.58 0.43
CA PRO A 95 11.16 -14.59 0.90
C PRO A 95 10.35 -14.08 2.09
N GLY A 96 9.04 -14.32 2.09
CA GLY A 96 8.16 -13.89 3.19
C GLY A 96 7.77 -12.40 3.20
N LEU A 97 8.35 -11.55 2.34
CA LEU A 97 8.04 -10.12 2.33
C LEU A 97 6.57 -9.84 1.99
N VAL A 98 6.03 -10.51 0.97
CA VAL A 98 4.61 -10.37 0.57
C VAL A 98 3.65 -10.79 1.68
N PRO A 99 3.74 -12.00 2.27
CA PRO A 99 2.82 -12.38 3.34
C PRO A 99 2.97 -11.50 4.59
N LEU A 100 4.20 -11.09 4.96
CA LEU A 100 4.40 -10.14 6.05
C LEU A 100 3.73 -8.79 5.77
N GLY A 101 3.88 -8.28 4.55
CA GLY A 101 3.19 -7.07 4.10
C GLY A 101 1.67 -7.21 4.18
N GLY A 102 1.12 -8.36 3.76
CA GLY A 102 -0.31 -8.65 3.86
C GLY A 102 -0.82 -8.61 5.30
N ILE A 103 -0.08 -9.20 6.25
CA ILE A 103 -0.41 -9.16 7.68
C ILE A 103 -0.42 -7.71 8.18
N LEU A 104 0.56 -6.89 7.79
CA LEU A 104 0.60 -5.47 8.15
C LEU A 104 -0.59 -4.69 7.61
N LEU A 105 -1.03 -4.96 6.37
CA LEU A 105 -2.22 -4.35 5.80
C LEU A 105 -3.48 -4.72 6.60
N MET A 106 -3.64 -5.99 6.98
CA MET A 106 -4.74 -6.45 7.84
C MET A 106 -4.72 -5.77 9.21
N LEU A 107 -3.54 -5.68 9.85
CA LEU A 107 -3.37 -4.99 11.13
C LEU A 107 -3.66 -3.49 11.03
N GLY A 108 -3.33 -2.86 9.90
CA GLY A 108 -3.66 -1.45 9.65
C GLY A 108 -5.17 -1.20 9.70
N TRP A 109 -5.97 -2.04 9.04
CA TRP A 109 -7.43 -1.96 9.08
C TRP A 109 -7.98 -2.23 10.47
N LEU A 110 -7.47 -3.25 11.16
CA LEU A 110 -7.88 -3.55 12.54
C LEU A 110 -7.61 -2.36 13.46
N LEU A 111 -6.41 -1.77 13.41
CA LEU A 111 -6.05 -0.61 14.22
C LEU A 111 -6.87 0.62 13.86
N LEU A 112 -7.19 0.82 12.58
CA LEU A 112 -8.08 1.91 12.15
C LEU A 112 -9.49 1.74 12.73
N ALA A 113 -10.06 0.53 12.67
CA ALA A 113 -11.35 0.21 13.28
C ALA A 113 -11.32 0.43 14.80
N LEU A 114 -10.29 -0.07 15.48
CA LEU A 114 -10.10 0.13 16.92
C LEU A 114 -9.87 1.60 17.30
N SER A 115 -9.27 2.40 16.41
CA SER A 115 -9.11 3.84 16.62
C SER A 115 -10.44 4.57 16.50
N ALA A 116 -11.35 4.12 15.62
CA ALA A 116 -12.67 4.72 15.46
C ALA A 116 -13.63 4.35 16.60
N LEU A 117 -13.52 3.13 17.12
CA LEU A 117 -14.36 2.65 18.23
C LEU A 117 -13.92 3.18 19.59
N ASN A 118 -12.64 3.54 19.73
CA ASN A 118 -12.10 4.08 20.97
C ASN A 118 -12.51 5.55 21.10
N ARG A 119 -13.76 5.78 21.55
CA ARG A 119 -14.25 7.10 21.98
C ARG A 119 -13.41 7.54 23.19
N ARG A 120 -12.39 8.36 22.94
CA ARG A 120 -11.82 9.26 23.94
C ARG A 120 -12.27 10.66 23.60
#